data_AF-A0A9D6SWN1-F1
#
_entry.id   AF-A0A9D6SWN1-F1
#
_cell.length_a   1.000
_cell.length_b   1.000
_cell.length_c   1.000
_cell.angle_alpha   90.00
_cell.angle_beta   90.00
_cell.angle_gamma   90.00
#
_symmetry.space_group_name_H-M   'P 1'
#
loop_
_entity.id
_entity.type
_entity.pdbx_description
1 polymer ?
#
loop_
_entity_poly.entity_id
_entity_poly.type
_entity_poly.pdbx_seq_one_letter_code
_entity_poly.pdbx_strand_id
1 'polypeptide(L)'
;MLALGTDELIDAVVQVAGRDPSIARVLREIASLDTAARASALDLVGAHLRIHSVAGDALDCVDALKRDDVARRIAERLGSPGA
;
A
#
# COMPACT_ATOMS: atom_id res chain seq x y z
N MET A 1 -0.38 13.57 15.71
CA MET A 1 -0.23 13.14 14.30
C MET A 1 -1.63 12.95 13.75
N LEU A 2 -2.03 13.72 12.74
CA LEU A 2 -3.30 13.48 12.05
C LEU A 2 -3.13 12.20 11.23
N ALA A 3 -3.73 11.10 11.67
CA ALA A 3 -3.86 9.92 10.84
C ALA A 3 -4.72 10.32 9.63
N LEU A 4 -4.20 10.13 8.42
CA LEU A 4 -4.95 10.36 7.20
C LEU A 4 -6.21 9.50 7.23
N GLY A 5 -7.34 10.05 6.78
CA GLY A 5 -8.51 9.23 6.47
C GLY A 5 -8.12 8.17 5.43
N THR A 6 -8.80 7.00 5.43
CA THR A 6 -8.48 5.92 4.47
C THR A 6 -8.49 6.41 3.01
N ASP A 7 -9.40 7.32 2.66
CA ASP A 7 -9.46 7.91 1.32
C ASP A 7 -8.27 8.82 1.00
N GLU A 8 -7.86 9.66 1.95
CA GLU A 8 -6.70 10.55 1.81
C GLU A 8 -5.39 9.76 1.67
N LEU A 9 -5.28 8.64 2.39
CA LEU A 9 -4.16 7.72 2.26
C LEU A 9 -4.13 7.08 0.86
N ILE A 10 -5.28 6.59 0.36
CA ILE A 10 -5.37 6.04 -0.99
C ILE A 10 -4.97 7.10 -2.03
N ASP A 11 -5.45 8.33 -1.88
CA ASP A 11 -5.08 9.45 -2.76
C ASP A 11 -3.57 9.71 -2.74
N ALA A 12 -2.97 9.78 -1.56
CA ALA A 12 -1.54 9.99 -1.40
C ALA A 12 -0.71 8.86 -2.04
N VAL A 13 -1.09 7.60 -1.82
CA VAL A 13 -0.45 6.43 -2.42
C VAL A 13 -0.53 6.48 -3.95
N VAL A 14 -1.71 6.76 -4.50
CA VAL A 14 -1.91 6.88 -5.96
C VAL A 14 -1.11 8.04 -6.54
N GLN A 15 -1.04 9.19 -5.84
CA GLN A 15 -0.22 10.32 -6.29
C GLN A 15 1.27 9.98 -6.32
N VAL A 16 1.80 9.28 -5.30
CA VAL A 16 3.20 8.84 -5.28
C VAL A 16 3.47 7.85 -6.41
N ALA A 17 2.58 6.87 -6.59
CA ALA A 17 2.67 5.89 -7.66
C ALA A 17 2.60 6.53 -9.06
N GLY A 18 1.85 7.62 -9.22
CA GLY A 18 1.80 8.38 -10.48
C GLY A 18 3.11 9.09 -10.84
N ARG A 19 4.03 9.30 -9.87
CA ARG A 19 5.35 9.90 -10.10
C ARG A 19 6.41 8.88 -10.53
N ASP A 20 6.19 7.60 -10.25
CA ASP A 20 7.15 6.53 -10.53
C ASP A 20 6.44 5.22 -10.97
N PRO A 21 6.57 4.83 -12.26
CA PRO A 21 5.97 3.60 -12.77
C PRO A 21 6.39 2.31 -12.05
N SER A 22 7.59 2.29 -11.45
CA SER A 22 8.06 1.12 -10.69
C SER A 22 7.28 0.96 -9.37
N ILE A 23 6.95 2.06 -8.70
CA ILE A 23 6.10 2.07 -7.50
C ILE A 23 4.69 1.62 -7.86
N ALA A 24 4.12 2.15 -8.95
CA ALA A 24 2.80 1.73 -9.41
C ALA A 24 2.76 0.23 -9.73
N ARG A 25 3.82 -0.31 -10.33
CA ARG A 25 3.94 -1.75 -10.61
C ARG A 25 3.96 -2.57 -9.33
N VAL A 26 4.80 -2.23 -8.35
CA VAL A 26 4.90 -2.96 -7.08
C VAL A 26 3.57 -2.94 -6.32
N LEU A 27 2.89 -1.80 -6.28
CA LEU A 27 1.58 -1.69 -5.63
C LEU A 27 0.52 -2.58 -6.28
N ARG A 28 0.52 -2.67 -7.63
CA ARG A 28 -0.35 -3.60 -8.34
C ARG A 28 -0.02 -5.05 -8.03
N GLU A 29 1.26 -5.42 -8.02
CA GLU A 29 1.71 -6.77 -7.69
C GLU A 29 1.27 -7.15 -6.26
N ILE A 30 1.46 -6.27 -5.27
CA ILE A 30 0.99 -6.48 -3.89
C ILE A 30 -0.54 -6.64 -3.85
N ALA A 31 -1.28 -5.75 -4.52
CA ALA A 31 -2.74 -5.79 -4.54
C ALA A 31 -3.29 -7.04 -5.26
N SER A 32 -2.53 -7.63 -6.18
CA SER A 32 -2.91 -8.86 -6.90
C SER A 32 -2.73 -10.14 -6.09
N LEU A 33 -2.00 -10.10 -4.97
CA LEU A 33 -1.83 -11.26 -4.09
C LEU A 33 -3.17 -11.67 -3.47
N ASP A 34 -3.27 -12.96 -3.14
CA ASP A 34 -4.32 -13.45 -2.25
C ASP A 34 -4.31 -12.66 -0.93
N THR A 35 -5.50 -12.41 -0.37
CA THR A 35 -5.67 -11.61 0.86
C THR A 35 -4.83 -12.11 2.03
N ALA A 36 -4.86 -13.42 2.30
CA ALA A 36 -4.13 -13.98 3.43
C ALA A 36 -2.61 -13.91 3.19
N ALA A 37 -2.18 -14.16 1.95
CA ALA A 37 -0.78 -14.02 1.56
C ALA A 37 -0.29 -12.57 1.67
N ARG A 38 -1.06 -11.60 1.15
CA ARG A 38 -0.77 -10.16 1.24
C ARG A 38 -0.66 -9.72 2.69
N ALA A 39 -1.64 -10.06 3.51
CA ALA A 39 -1.66 -9.68 4.92
C ALA A 39 -0.44 -10.23 5.66
N SER A 40 -0.11 -11.51 5.45
CA SER A 40 1.04 -12.17 6.10
C SER A 40 2.38 -11.58 5.66
N ALA A 41 2.54 -11.27 4.36
CA ALA A 41 3.75 -10.64 3.84
C ALA A 41 3.93 -9.22 4.40
N LEU A 42 2.84 -8.44 4.45
CA LEU A 42 2.85 -7.09 5.01
C LEU A 42 3.06 -7.08 6.52
N ASP A 43 2.62 -8.11 7.26
CA ASP A 43 2.94 -8.27 8.68
C ASP A 43 4.45 -8.45 8.90
N LEU A 44 5.12 -9.23 8.05
CA LEU A 44 6.57 -9.38 8.09
C LEU A 44 7.30 -8.06 7.81
N VAL A 45 6.86 -7.33 6.79
CA VAL A 45 7.40 -6.00 6.47
C VAL A 45 7.17 -5.03 7.64
N GLY A 46 5.96 -5.01 8.21
CA GLY A 46 5.64 -4.19 9.37
C GLY A 46 6.51 -4.52 10.59
N ALA A 47 6.77 -5.80 10.86
CA ALA A 47 7.69 -6.22 11.92
C ALA A 47 9.12 -5.74 11.67
N HIS A 48 9.62 -5.85 10.44
CA HIS A 48 10.93 -5.34 10.06
C HIS A 48 11.03 -3.81 10.22
N LEU A 49 10.01 -3.07 9.77
CA LEU A 49 9.95 -1.62 9.90
C LEU A 49 9.92 -1.16 11.36
N ARG A 50 9.20 -1.84 12.26
CA ARG A 50 9.20 -1.49 13.69
C ARG A 50 10.58 -1.58 14.35
N ILE A 51 11.47 -2.41 13.82
CA ILE A 51 12.84 -2.58 14.33
C ILE A 51 13.78 -1.51 13.75
N HIS A 52 13.59 -1.15 12.48
CA HIS A 52 14.58 -0.39 11.71
C HIS A 52 14.13 1.02 11.28
N SER A 53 12.85 1.36 11.44
CA SER A 53 12.27 2.63 10.99
C SER A 53 11.49 3.31 12.10
N VAL A 54 11.69 4.61 12.24
CA VAL A 54 10.98 5.48 13.20
C VAL A 54 9.73 6.14 12.59
N ALA A 55 9.49 5.92 11.29
CA ALA A 55 8.46 6.60 10.52
C ALA A 55 7.12 5.87 10.65
N GLY A 56 6.20 6.43 11.45
CA GLY A 56 4.88 5.84 11.72
C GLY A 56 3.94 5.82 10.51
N ASP A 57 4.12 6.76 9.57
CA ASP A 57 3.38 6.83 8.31
C ASP A 57 3.59 5.60 7.41
N ALA A 58 4.80 5.01 7.42
CA ALA A 58 5.09 3.77 6.70
C ALA A 58 4.32 2.58 7.30
N LEU A 59 4.18 2.52 8.62
CA LEU A 59 3.38 1.48 9.28
C LEU A 59 1.89 1.64 8.99
N ASP A 60 1.37 2.86 9.01
CA ASP A 60 -0.02 3.15 8.66
C ASP A 60 -0.33 2.73 7.21
N CYS A 61 0.62 2.96 6.29
CA CYS A 61 0.50 2.53 4.89
C CYS A 61 0.48 1.00 4.76
N VAL A 62 1.37 0.30 5.47
CA VAL A 62 1.40 -1.17 5.51
C VAL A 62 0.08 -1.72 6.07
N ASP A 63 -0.40 -1.17 7.19
CA ASP A 63 -1.64 -1.62 7.80
C ASP A 63 -2.85 -1.39 6.90
N ALA A 64 -2.88 -0.27 6.16
CA ALA A 64 -3.92 -0.01 5.19
C ALA A 64 -3.88 -0.98 4.00
N LEU A 65 -2.70 -1.29 3.46
CA LEU A 65 -2.55 -2.21 2.33
C LEU A 65 -2.95 -3.66 2.66
N LYS A 66 -2.98 -4.03 3.95
CA LYS A 66 -3.53 -5.33 4.38
C LYS A 66 -5.03 -5.45 4.12
N ARG A 67 -5.76 -4.33 4.07
CA ARG A 67 -7.21 -4.31 3.89
C ARG A 67 -7.57 -4.48 2.41
N ASP A 68 -8.41 -5.47 2.13
CA ASP A 68 -8.81 -5.82 0.75
C ASP A 68 -9.49 -4.68 0.01
N ASP A 69 -10.33 -3.91 0.69
CA ASP A 69 -11.01 -2.76 0.11
C ASP A 69 -10.03 -1.69 -0.34
N VAL A 70 -9.00 -1.42 0.47
CA VAL A 70 -7.95 -0.44 0.18
C VAL A 70 -7.08 -0.91 -0.98
N ALA A 71 -6.57 -2.15 -0.91
CA ALA A 71 -5.75 -2.75 -1.95
C ALA A 71 -6.46 -2.77 -3.31
N ARG A 72 -7.75 -3.15 -3.32
CA ARG A 72 -8.59 -3.15 -4.52
C ARG A 72 -8.76 -1.74 -5.10
N ARG A 73 -9.09 -0.75 -4.26
CA ARG A 73 -9.28 0.65 -4.71
C ARG A 73 -8.00 1.27 -5.27
N ILE A 74 -6.85 0.95 -4.67
CA ILE A 74 -5.54 1.37 -5.21
C ILE A 74 -5.32 0.73 -6.58
N ALA A 75 -5.51 -0.58 -6.72
CA ALA A 75 -5.35 -1.26 -8.01
C ALA A 75 -6.28 -0.72 -9.09
N GLU A 76 -7.56 -0.49 -8.77
CA GLU A 76 -8.55 0.09 -9.68
C GLU A 76 -8.11 1.48 -10.18
N ARG A 77 -7.56 2.32 -9.30
CA ARG A 77 -7.08 3.67 -9.67
C ARG A 77 -5.76 3.68 -10.44
N LEU A 78 -4.89 2.71 -10.19
CA LEU A 78 -3.62 2.58 -10.91
C LEU A 78 -3.78 1.96 -12.31
N GLY A 79 -4.96 1.42 -12.63
CA GLY A 79 -5.24 0.78 -13.92
C GLY A 79 -4.43 -0.50 -14.16
N SER A 80 -4.63 -1.14 -15.30
CA SER A 80 -3.85 -2.33 -15.68
C SER A 80 -2.42 -1.95 -16.13
N PRO A 81 -1.43 -2.85 -15.97
CA PRO A 81 -0.12 -2.65 -16.56
C PRO A 81 -0.24 -2.49 -18.08
N GLY A 82 0.00 -1.29 -18.62
CA GLY A 82 0.02 -1.00 -20.05
C GLY A 82 -1.16 -0.20 -20.61
N ALA A 83 -2.01 0.39 -19.76
CA ALA A 83 -2.97 1.42 -20.17
C ALA A 83 -2.32 2.81 -20.30
#